data_AF-A0A177N858-F1
#
_entry.id   AF-A0A177N858-F1
#
_cell.length_a   1.000
_cell.length_b   1.000
_cell.length_c   1.000
_cell.angle_alpha   90.00
_cell.angle_beta   90.00
_cell.angle_gamma   90.00
#
_symmetry.space_group_name_H-M   'P 1'
#
loop_
_entity.id
_entity.type
_entity.pdbx_description
1 polymer ?
#
loop_
_entity_poly.entity_id
_entity_poly.type
_entity_poly.pdbx_seq_one_letter_code
_entity_poly.pdbx_strand_id
1 'polypeptide(L)'
;MGISKYDVEVRDRAITESKNPASFLDAVFCIHYYNYETKHWGPLPKLPDITPEEVFGEFDQAEYQTCLEKSKALLLSTAYVGESAHKYPGAMPYEAALERMRKENPGFSPVAYERTAYRAMVAMR
;
A
#
# COMPACT_ATOMS: atom_id res chain seq x y z
N MET A 1 19.86 -8.24 -18.09
CA MET A 1 19.75 -7.18 -17.05
C MET A 1 19.69 -7.90 -15.70
N GLY A 2 20.55 -7.53 -14.76
CA GLY A 2 20.56 -8.11 -13.40
C GLY A 2 19.72 -7.28 -12.44
N ILE A 3 19.47 -7.82 -11.25
CA ILE A 3 18.85 -7.07 -10.14
C ILE A 3 19.75 -5.86 -9.84
N SER A 4 19.17 -4.66 -9.82
CA SER A 4 19.94 -3.45 -9.52
C SER A 4 20.11 -3.28 -8.01
N LYS A 5 21.15 -2.54 -7.60
CA LYS A 5 21.33 -2.13 -6.20
C LYS A 5 20.11 -1.36 -5.68
N TYR A 6 19.49 -0.56 -6.53
CA TYR A 6 18.28 0.19 -6.21
C TYR A 6 17.11 -0.73 -5.86
N ASP A 7 16.89 -1.81 -6.61
CA ASP A 7 15.79 -2.75 -6.33
C ASP A 7 15.94 -3.41 -4.95
N VAL A 8 17.18 -3.75 -4.58
CA VAL A 8 17.52 -4.30 -3.26
C VAL A 8 17.25 -3.27 -2.17
N GLU A 9 17.73 -2.03 -2.34
CA GLU A 9 17.51 -0.94 -1.38
C GLU A 9 16.02 -0.60 -1.20
N VAL A 10 15.19 -0.74 -2.24
CA VAL A 10 13.73 -0.56 -2.13
C VAL A 10 13.09 -1.71 -1.35
N ARG A 11 13.47 -2.97 -1.61
CA ARG A 11 12.97 -4.13 -0.86
C ARG A 11 13.35 -4.06 0.62
N ASP A 12 14.62 -3.77 0.91
CA ASP A 12 15.12 -3.71 2.29
C ASP A 12 14.43 -2.62 3.10
N ARG A 13 14.13 -1.49 2.46
CA ARG A 13 13.33 -0.42 3.07
C ARG A 13 11.91 -0.88 3.37
N ALA A 14 11.25 -1.55 2.41
CA ALA A 14 9.90 -2.07 2.62
C ALA A 14 9.85 -3.11 3.76
N ILE A 15 10.88 -3.94 3.92
CA ILE A 15 11.01 -4.86 5.07
C ILE A 15 11.17 -4.07 6.36
N THR A 16 12.05 -3.07 6.37
CA THR A 16 12.32 -2.25 7.57
C THR A 16 11.07 -1.52 8.04
N GLU A 17 10.29 -0.97 7.10
CA GLU A 17 9.00 -0.33 7.36
C GLU A 17 7.95 -1.33 7.86
N SER A 18 7.95 -2.55 7.31
CA SER A 18 7.02 -3.60 7.74
C SER A 18 7.37 -4.16 9.13
N LYS A 19 8.65 -4.11 9.53
CA LYS A 19 9.13 -4.54 10.87
C LYS A 19 8.96 -3.49 11.96
N ASN A 20 8.83 -2.21 11.59
CA ASN A 20 8.62 -1.11 12.53
C ASN A 20 7.34 -0.33 12.20
N PRO A 21 6.17 -1.01 12.14
CA PRO A 21 4.93 -0.35 11.77
C PRO A 21 4.32 0.40 12.96
N ALA A 22 3.36 1.30 12.68
CA ALA A 22 2.52 1.87 13.74
C ALA A 22 1.52 0.83 14.31
N SER A 23 1.17 -0.19 13.54
CA SER A 23 0.23 -1.26 13.91
C SER A 23 0.47 -2.53 13.10
N PHE A 24 -0.08 -3.67 13.52
CA PHE A 24 -0.04 -4.90 12.73
C PHE A 24 -0.71 -4.73 11.34
N LEU A 25 -1.83 -4.00 11.30
CA LEU A 25 -2.52 -3.66 10.05
C LEU A 25 -1.63 -2.85 9.09
N ASP A 26 -0.85 -1.89 9.61
CA ASP A 26 0.09 -1.11 8.81
C ASP A 26 1.23 -1.97 8.25
N ALA A 27 1.76 -2.93 9.02
CA ALA A 27 2.76 -3.85 8.49
C ALA A 27 2.20 -4.73 7.37
N VAL A 28 1.01 -5.30 7.54
CA VAL A 28 0.35 -6.10 6.51
C VAL A 28 0.08 -5.24 5.26
N PHE A 29 -0.32 -3.98 5.44
CA PHE A 29 -0.45 -3.03 4.34
C PHE A 29 0.89 -2.81 3.62
N CYS A 30 1.99 -2.56 4.34
CA CYS A 30 3.31 -2.33 3.75
C CYS A 30 3.79 -3.55 2.92
N ILE A 31 3.64 -4.76 3.45
CA ILE A 31 3.96 -6.00 2.74
C ILE A 31 3.14 -6.09 1.44
N HIS A 32 1.81 -5.92 1.56
CA HIS A 32 0.90 -6.03 0.43
C HIS A 32 1.21 -4.95 -0.63
N TYR A 33 1.39 -3.70 -0.21
CA TYR A 33 1.70 -2.56 -1.07
C TYR A 33 3.03 -2.75 -1.82
N TYR A 34 4.07 -3.25 -1.15
CA TYR A 34 5.33 -3.55 -1.85
C TYR A 34 5.14 -4.65 -2.89
N ASN A 35 4.57 -5.79 -2.52
CA ASN A 35 4.45 -6.95 -3.40
C ASN A 35 3.57 -6.67 -4.63
N TYR A 36 2.44 -5.96 -4.44
CA TYR A 36 1.43 -5.75 -5.49
C TYR A 36 1.55 -4.43 -6.24
N GLU A 37 2.09 -3.37 -5.63
CA GLU A 37 2.22 -2.07 -6.30
C GLU A 37 3.69 -1.81 -6.65
N THR A 38 4.56 -1.69 -5.64
CA THR A 38 5.95 -1.26 -5.86
C THR A 38 6.74 -2.23 -6.74
N LYS A 39 6.73 -3.51 -6.37
CA LYS A 39 7.40 -4.58 -7.11
C LYS A 39 6.74 -4.79 -8.46
N HIS A 40 5.40 -4.83 -8.54
CA HIS A 40 4.68 -5.12 -9.78
C HIS A 40 5.04 -4.15 -10.91
N TRP A 41 5.05 -2.85 -10.61
CA TRP A 41 5.35 -1.79 -11.59
C TRP A 41 6.85 -1.49 -11.77
N GLY A 42 7.76 -2.11 -10.99
CA GLY A 42 9.21 -1.91 -11.11
C GLY A 42 9.88 -2.52 -12.37
N PRO A 43 11.20 -2.39 -12.56
CA PRO A 43 11.92 -3.03 -13.65
C PRO A 43 12.07 -4.56 -13.46
N LEU A 44 12.39 -5.29 -14.53
CA LEU A 44 12.79 -6.71 -14.48
C LEU A 44 14.32 -6.85 -14.39
N PRO A 45 14.86 -7.89 -13.72
CA PRO A 45 14.16 -8.99 -13.02
C PRO A 45 13.60 -8.57 -11.65
N LYS A 46 12.46 -9.14 -11.23
CA LYS A 46 11.86 -8.83 -9.92
C LYS A 46 12.56 -9.57 -8.78
N LEU A 47 12.69 -8.91 -7.64
CA LEU A 47 13.05 -9.55 -6.39
C LEU A 47 11.91 -10.47 -5.87
N PRO A 48 12.22 -11.46 -5.02
CA PRO A 48 11.22 -12.25 -4.32
C PRO A 48 10.25 -11.38 -3.52
N ASP A 49 9.01 -11.86 -3.37
CA ASP A 49 8.03 -11.22 -2.49
C ASP A 49 8.56 -11.13 -1.05
N ILE A 50 8.11 -10.12 -0.32
CA ILE A 50 8.25 -10.07 1.13
C ILE A 50 7.18 -10.98 1.71
N THR A 51 7.57 -11.95 2.54
CA THR A 51 6.61 -12.84 3.20
C THR A 51 6.26 -12.36 4.61
N PRO A 52 5.09 -12.70 5.15
CA PRO A 52 4.75 -12.41 6.53
C PRO A 52 5.74 -13.01 7.53
N GLU A 53 6.26 -14.21 7.27
CA GLU A 53 7.25 -14.89 8.12
C GLU A 53 8.58 -14.12 8.16
N GLU A 54 9.00 -13.49 7.06
CA GLU A 54 10.21 -12.65 7.01
C GLU A 54 10.10 -11.40 7.91
N VAL A 55 8.87 -10.92 8.13
CA VAL A 55 8.57 -9.71 8.89
C VAL A 55 8.23 -10.02 10.35
N PHE A 56 7.31 -10.95 10.58
CA PHE A 56 6.73 -11.23 11.90
C PHE A 56 7.36 -12.44 12.60
N GLY A 57 7.98 -13.36 11.86
CA GLY A 57 8.34 -14.68 12.38
C GLY A 57 7.10 -15.53 12.63
N GLU A 58 6.56 -15.46 13.85
CA GLU A 58 5.30 -16.11 14.26
C GLU A 58 4.17 -15.08 14.35
N PHE A 59 2.99 -15.41 13.81
CA PHE A 59 1.83 -14.53 13.81
C PHE A 59 0.53 -15.33 13.72
N ASP A 60 -0.58 -14.70 14.09
CA ASP A 60 -1.91 -15.29 13.91
C ASP A 60 -2.34 -15.19 12.43
N GLN A 61 -2.53 -16.34 11.79
CA GLN A 61 -2.90 -16.43 10.38
C GLN A 61 -4.28 -15.81 10.08
N ALA A 62 -5.24 -15.93 11.00
CA ALA A 62 -6.57 -15.39 10.83
C ALA A 62 -6.57 -13.86 10.99
N GLU A 63 -5.79 -13.33 11.93
CA GLU A 63 -5.58 -11.89 12.08
C GLU A 63 -4.87 -11.32 10.84
N TYR A 64 -3.83 -11.99 10.34
CA TYR A 64 -3.13 -11.60 9.13
C TYR A 64 -4.07 -11.54 7.92
N GLN A 65 -4.89 -12.58 7.72
CA GLN A 65 -5.83 -12.63 6.61
C GLN A 65 -6.86 -11.50 6.70
N THR A 66 -7.36 -11.21 7.90
CA THR A 66 -8.28 -10.08 8.15
C THR A 66 -7.63 -8.74 7.81
N CYS A 67 -6.38 -8.53 8.23
CA CYS A 67 -5.65 -7.31 7.92
C CYS A 67 -5.36 -7.18 6.42
N LEU A 68 -5.01 -8.29 5.76
CA LEU A 68 -4.74 -8.33 4.32
C LEU A 68 -5.98 -7.96 3.51
N GLU A 69 -7.16 -8.46 3.91
CA GLU A 69 -8.44 -8.10 3.28
C GLU A 69 -8.74 -6.60 3.42
N LYS A 70 -8.50 -6.03 4.61
CA LYS A 70 -8.61 -4.58 4.81
C LYS A 70 -7.62 -3.79 3.94
N SER A 71 -6.36 -4.21 3.85
CA SER A 71 -5.35 -3.55 3.00
C SER A 71 -5.75 -3.58 1.53
N LYS A 72 -6.25 -4.73 1.04
CA LYS A 72 -6.78 -4.86 -0.32
C LYS A 72 -7.98 -3.95 -0.55
N ALA A 73 -8.93 -3.90 0.39
CA ALA A 73 -10.10 -3.05 0.31
C ALA A 73 -9.70 -1.56 0.22
N LEU A 74 -8.74 -1.11 1.02
CA LEU A 74 -8.22 0.26 0.94
C LEU A 74 -7.64 0.58 -0.44
N LEU A 75 -6.80 -0.30 -1.02
CA LEU A 75 -6.19 -0.06 -2.33
C LEU A 75 -7.19 -0.11 -3.50
N LEU A 76 -8.22 -0.94 -3.41
CA LEU A 76 -9.23 -1.09 -4.46
C LEU A 76 -10.29 0.03 -4.43
N SER A 77 -10.62 0.54 -3.24
CA SER A 77 -11.75 1.46 -3.04
C SER A 77 -11.42 2.95 -3.21
N THR A 78 -10.35 3.31 -3.93
CA THR A 78 -9.83 4.70 -3.95
C THR A 78 -9.80 5.35 -5.33
N ALA A 79 -10.50 4.80 -6.31
CA ALA A 79 -10.66 5.40 -7.64
C ALA A 79 -11.14 6.87 -7.58
N TYR A 80 -12.12 7.18 -6.73
CA TYR A 80 -12.64 8.54 -6.56
C TYR A 80 -11.57 9.54 -6.06
N VAL A 81 -10.53 9.08 -5.36
CA VAL A 81 -9.40 9.92 -4.92
C VAL A 81 -8.59 10.36 -6.13
N GLY A 82 -8.32 9.43 -7.06
CA GLY A 82 -7.65 9.73 -8.32
C GLY A 82 -8.47 10.68 -9.21
N GLU A 83 -9.77 10.45 -9.35
CA GLU A 83 -10.68 11.31 -10.13
C GLU A 83 -10.69 12.74 -9.58
N SER A 84 -10.75 12.86 -8.25
CA SER A 84 -10.76 14.14 -7.54
C SER A 84 -9.41 14.87 -7.69
N ALA A 85 -8.29 14.14 -7.67
CA ALA A 85 -6.97 14.73 -7.87
C ALA A 85 -6.77 15.27 -9.29
N HIS A 86 -7.30 14.59 -10.31
CA HIS A 86 -7.25 15.03 -11.70
C HIS A 86 -8.41 15.95 -12.10
N LYS A 87 -9.29 16.29 -11.16
CA LYS A 87 -10.44 17.20 -11.36
C LYS A 87 -11.35 16.75 -12.50
N TYR A 88 -11.62 15.45 -12.59
CA TYR A 88 -12.53 14.92 -13.60
C TYR A 88 -13.95 15.49 -13.43
N PRO A 89 -14.74 15.62 -14.52
CA PRO A 89 -16.11 16.10 -14.43
C PRO A 89 -16.95 15.25 -13.47
N GLY A 90 -17.59 15.90 -12.50
CA GLY A 90 -18.40 15.23 -11.47
C GLY A 90 -17.62 14.70 -10.27
N ALA A 91 -16.29 14.84 -10.24
CA ALA A 91 -15.49 14.47 -9.08
C ALA A 91 -15.78 15.40 -7.87
N MET A 92 -15.67 14.83 -6.67
CA MET A 92 -15.77 15.61 -5.43
C MET A 92 -14.49 16.42 -5.17
N PRO A 93 -14.51 17.41 -4.27
CA PRO A 93 -13.29 18.08 -3.83
C PRO A 93 -12.27 17.09 -3.28
N TYR A 94 -10.99 17.27 -3.61
CA TYR A 94 -9.93 16.33 -3.23
C TYR A 94 -9.84 16.09 -1.71
N GLU A 95 -9.97 17.14 -0.90
CA GLU A 95 -10.00 17.00 0.56
C GLU A 95 -11.19 16.14 1.04
N ALA A 96 -12.37 16.30 0.44
CA ALA A 96 -13.54 15.48 0.76
C ALA A 96 -13.33 14.02 0.35
N ALA A 97 -12.62 13.76 -0.75
CA ALA A 97 -12.22 12.41 -1.14
C ALA A 97 -11.24 11.79 -0.12
N LEU A 98 -10.24 12.54 0.34
CA LEU A 98 -9.31 12.05 1.36
C LEU A 98 -10.01 11.76 2.70
N GLU A 99 -10.94 12.62 3.12
CA GLU A 99 -11.77 12.39 4.31
C GLU A 99 -12.65 11.15 4.15
N ARG A 100 -13.28 10.98 2.99
CA ARG A 100 -14.10 9.80 2.68
C ARG A 100 -13.27 8.51 2.75
N MET A 101 -12.07 8.50 2.18
CA MET A 101 -11.16 7.35 2.21
C MET A 101 -10.83 6.93 3.64
N ARG A 102 -10.50 7.89 4.51
CA ARG A 102 -10.20 7.63 5.92
C ARG A 102 -11.43 7.12 6.69
N LYS A 103 -12.60 7.69 6.40
CA LYS A 103 -13.87 7.32 7.05
C LYS A 103 -14.33 5.90 6.66
N GLU A 104 -14.20 5.53 5.40
CA GLU A 104 -14.60 4.22 4.88
C GLU A 104 -13.61 3.11 5.28
N ASN A 105 -12.34 3.45 5.48
CA ASN A 105 -11.28 2.49 5.79
C ASN A 105 -10.50 2.92 7.06
N PRO A 106 -11.10 2.88 8.26
CA PRO A 106 -10.42 3.34 9.48
C PRO A 106 -9.32 2.36 9.94
N GLY A 107 -8.35 2.88 10.71
CA GLY A 107 -7.35 2.08 11.42
C GLY A 107 -5.97 2.05 10.77
N PHE A 108 -5.79 2.67 9.61
CA PHE A 108 -4.47 2.81 8.98
C PHE A 108 -3.74 4.07 9.45
N SER A 109 -2.42 4.04 9.39
CA SER A 109 -1.58 5.21 9.64
C SER A 109 -1.75 6.29 8.55
N PRO A 110 -1.42 7.56 8.85
CA PRO A 110 -1.37 8.63 7.83
C PRO A 110 -0.54 8.25 6.60
N VAL A 111 0.60 7.59 6.80
CA VAL A 111 1.50 7.15 5.73
C VAL A 111 0.82 6.16 4.77
N ALA A 112 0.04 5.22 5.30
CA ALA A 112 -0.69 4.26 4.47
C ALA A 112 -1.77 4.95 3.61
N TYR A 113 -2.48 5.95 4.17
CA TYR A 113 -3.42 6.76 3.40
C TYR A 113 -2.71 7.60 2.33
N GLU A 114 -1.58 8.22 2.64
CA GLU A 114 -0.79 9.01 1.67
C GLU A 114 -0.31 8.14 0.50
N ARG A 115 0.22 6.94 0.79
CA ARG A 115 0.62 5.96 -0.24
C ARG A 115 -0.55 5.56 -1.12
N THR A 116 -1.69 5.29 -0.51
CA THR A 116 -2.90 4.90 -1.25
C THR A 116 -3.40 6.04 -2.14
N ALA A 117 -3.46 7.26 -1.62
CA ALA A 117 -3.86 8.43 -2.39
C ALA A 117 -2.92 8.68 -3.57
N TYR A 118 -1.61 8.65 -3.34
CA TYR A 118 -0.61 8.78 -4.41
C TYR A 118 -0.77 7.71 -5.48
N ARG A 119 -0.96 6.44 -5.09
CA ARG A 119 -1.23 5.34 -6.01
C ARG A 119 -2.49 5.58 -6.85
N ALA A 120 -3.58 6.02 -6.23
CA ALA A 120 -4.83 6.35 -6.93
C ALA A 120 -4.64 7.48 -7.95
N MET A 121 -3.85 8.50 -7.61
CA MET A 121 -3.49 9.58 -8.53
C MET A 121 -2.70 9.06 -9.73
N VAL A 122 -1.67 8.23 -9.50
CA VAL A 122 -0.82 7.70 -10.57
C VAL A 122 -1.57 6.74 -11.49
N ALA A 123 -2.47 5.91 -10.95
CA ALA A 123 -3.24 4.94 -11.72
C ALA A 123 -4.24 5.57 -12.71
N MET A 124 -4.58 6.84 -12.55
CA MET A 124 -5.52 7.59 -13.39
C MET A 124 -4.86 8.62 -14.31
N ARG A 125 -3.53 8.60 -14.39
CA ARG A 125 -2.75 9.45 -15.30
C ARG A 125 -2.66 8.82 -16.68
#